data_AF-A0A4U3MJJ9-F1
#
_entry.id   AF-A0A4U3MJJ9-F1
#
_cell.length_a   1.000
_cell.length_b   1.000
_cell.length_c   1.000
_cell.angle_alpha   90.00
_cell.angle_beta   90.00
_cell.angle_gamma   90.00
#
_symmetry.space_group_name_H-M   'P 1'
#
loop_
_entity.id
_entity.type
_entity.pdbx_description
1 polymer ?
#
loop_
_entity_poly.entity_id
_entity_poly.type
_entity_poly.pdbx_seq_one_letter_code
_entity_poly.pdbx_strand_id
1 'polypeptide(L)'
;MTLDTNGLDTAQRRVFGELTAHAWSDAGLRLRYEREPAAVLAEYDIHLAEGIVAPALPPRPLAEVVVETLSAPVAVVPPCLDFCFCFLQVSR
;
A
#
# COMPACT_ATOMS: atom_id res chain seq x y z
N MET A 1 -13.41 3.96 0.59
CA MET A 1 -13.32 2.85 -0.38
C MET A 1 -12.15 1.99 0.07
N THR A 2 -12.42 0.86 0.71
CA THR A 2 -11.39 -0.09 1.14
C THR A 2 -10.93 -0.90 -0.06
N LEU A 3 -9.61 -1.00 -0.27
CA LEU A 3 -9.06 -1.94 -1.25
C LEU A 3 -9.30 -3.36 -0.72
N ASP A 4 -10.22 -4.08 -1.33
CA ASP A 4 -10.46 -5.49 -1.01
C ASP A 4 -9.30 -6.34 -1.57
N THR A 5 -8.17 -6.35 -0.85
CA THR A 5 -7.00 -7.20 -1.12
C THR A 5 -7.10 -8.50 -0.33
N ASN A 6 -8.30 -9.07 -0.24
CA ASN A 6 -8.54 -10.31 0.50
C ASN A 6 -7.72 -11.43 -0.16
N GLY A 7 -6.84 -12.07 0.63
CA GLY A 7 -5.89 -13.07 0.13
C GLY A 7 -4.45 -12.59 -0.07
N LEU A 8 -4.18 -11.27 0.04
CA LEU A 8 -2.81 -10.75 0.05
C LEU A 8 -2.28 -10.56 1.48
N ASP A 9 -1.04 -10.97 1.70
CA ASP A 9 -0.30 -10.64 2.92
C ASP A 9 0.18 -9.18 2.95
N THR A 10 0.83 -8.75 4.05
CA THR A 10 1.28 -7.36 4.22
C THR A 10 2.31 -6.94 3.16
N ALA A 11 3.23 -7.82 2.77
CA ALA A 11 4.26 -7.50 1.79
C ALA A 11 3.62 -7.39 0.39
N GLN A 12 2.76 -8.33 0.04
CA GLN A 12 2.03 -8.33 -1.23
C GLN A 12 1.11 -7.11 -1.35
N ARG A 13 0.46 -6.68 -0.27
CA ARG A 13 -0.35 -5.44 -0.26
C ARG A 13 0.49 -4.19 -0.58
N ARG A 14 1.73 -4.14 -0.10
CA ARG A 14 2.64 -3.03 -0.40
C ARG A 14 3.01 -3.02 -1.89
N VAL A 15 3.38 -4.17 -2.44
CA VAL A 15 3.71 -4.32 -3.86
C VAL A 15 2.50 -4.04 -4.75
N PHE A 16 1.31 -4.47 -4.33
CA PHE A 16 0.06 -4.16 -5.04
C PHE A 16 -0.25 -2.66 -5.06
N GLY A 17 0.11 -1.92 -3.99
CA GLY A 17 0.03 -0.47 -3.96
C GLY A 17 0.95 0.20 -4.99
N GLU A 18 2.15 -0.33 -5.17
CA GLU A 18 3.09 0.14 -6.20
C GLU A 18 2.57 -0.14 -7.61
N LEU A 19 2.12 -1.37 -7.88
CA LEU A 19 1.45 -1.74 -9.13
C LEU A 19 0.29 -0.80 -9.45
N THR A 20 -0.53 -0.48 -8.45
CA THR A 20 -1.66 0.43 -8.58
C THR A 20 -1.21 1.83 -9.01
N ALA A 21 -0.17 2.37 -8.37
CA ALA A 21 0.37 3.68 -8.72
C ALA A 21 0.92 3.71 -10.16
N HIS A 22 1.60 2.64 -10.59
CA HIS A 22 2.07 2.51 -11.97
C HIS A 22 0.89 2.46 -12.95
N ALA A 23 -0.13 1.67 -12.66
CA ALA A 23 -1.32 1.53 -13.51
C ALA A 23 -2.16 2.82 -13.62
N TRP A 24 -2.03 3.77 -12.68
CA TRP A 24 -2.65 5.10 -12.82
C TRP A 24 -1.93 6.01 -13.82
N SER A 25 -0.64 5.77 -14.07
CA SER A 25 0.20 6.55 -14.98
C SER A 25 0.39 5.88 -16.34
N ASP A 26 0.29 4.55 -16.39
CA ASP A 26 0.42 3.74 -17.60
C ASP A 26 -0.92 3.05 -17.94
N ALA A 27 -1.60 3.59 -18.96
CA ALA A 27 -2.86 3.04 -19.46
C ALA A 27 -2.68 1.64 -20.10
N GLY A 28 -1.51 1.36 -20.68
CA GLY A 28 -1.19 0.05 -21.26
C GLY A 28 -1.09 -1.02 -20.18
N LEU A 29 -0.40 -0.71 -19.08
CA LEU A 29 -0.35 -1.60 -17.91
C LEU A 29 -1.74 -1.84 -17.32
N ARG A 30 -2.57 -0.80 -17.18
CA ARG A 30 -3.95 -0.93 -16.70
C ARG A 30 -4.78 -1.86 -17.59
N LEU A 31 -4.73 -1.68 -18.91
CA LEU A 31 -5.45 -2.52 -19.87
C LEU A 31 -4.95 -3.97 -19.84
N ARG A 32 -3.64 -4.18 -19.65
CA ARG A 32 -3.08 -5.53 -19.50
C ARG A 32 -3.57 -6.19 -18.22
N TYR A 33 -3.61 -5.46 -17.10
CA TYR A 33 -4.14 -5.97 -15.84
C TYR A 33 -5.63 -6.35 -15.95
N GLU A 34 -6.44 -5.56 -16.64
CA GLU A 34 -7.87 -5.86 -16.85
C GLU A 34 -8.09 -7.13 -17.69
N ARG A 35 -7.17 -7.45 -18.61
CA ARG A 35 -7.23 -8.65 -19.47
C ARG A 35 -6.61 -9.89 -18.82
N GLU A 36 -5.46 -9.71 -18.18
CA GLU A 36 -4.58 -10.79 -17.73
C GLU A 36 -4.04 -10.51 -16.31
N PRO A 37 -4.92 -10.40 -15.29
CA PRO A 37 -4.53 -9.94 -13.97
C PRO A 37 -3.52 -10.88 -13.30
N ALA A 38 -3.69 -12.19 -13.43
CA ALA A 38 -2.78 -13.17 -12.82
C ALA A 38 -1.36 -13.10 -13.40
N ALA A 39 -1.23 -12.86 -14.71
CA ALA A 39 0.08 -12.70 -15.35
C ALA A 39 0.77 -11.44 -14.87
N VAL A 40 0.05 -10.31 -14.84
CA VAL A 40 0.59 -9.04 -14.34
C VAL A 40 0.96 -9.13 -12.86
N LEU A 41 0.14 -9.76 -12.02
CA LEU A 41 0.47 -9.95 -10.60
C LEU A 41 1.74 -10.80 -10.42
N ALA A 42 1.93 -11.84 -11.24
CA ALA A 42 3.13 -12.67 -11.19
C ALA A 42 4.41 -11.91 -11.58
N GLU A 43 4.33 -10.91 -12.47
CA GLU A 43 5.47 -10.01 -12.77
C GLU A 43 5.95 -9.23 -11.53
N TYR A 44 5.05 -9.05 -10.56
CA TYR A 44 5.29 -8.36 -9.29
C TYR A 44 5.49 -9.34 -8.12
N ASP A 45 5.74 -10.63 -8.39
CA ASP A 45 5.91 -11.70 -7.38
C ASP A 45 4.65 -11.89 -6.50
N ILE A 46 3.48 -11.51 -7.02
CA ILE A 46 2.18 -11.75 -6.37
C ILE A 46 1.53 -12.97 -7.03
N HIS A 47 1.58 -14.10 -6.35
CA HIS A 47 0.92 -15.33 -6.78
C HIS A 47 -0.36 -15.57 -5.98
N LEU A 48 -1.49 -15.55 -6.68
CA LEU A 48 -2.78 -15.86 -6.08
C LEU A 48 -2.97 -17.37 -5.98
N ALA A 49 -3.54 -17.82 -4.87
CA ALA A 49 -3.98 -19.21 -4.74
C ALA A 49 -5.13 -19.52 -5.73
N GLU A 50 -5.27 -20.78 -6.09
CA GLU A 50 -6.32 -21.23 -7.00
C GLU A 50 -7.72 -20.87 -6.45
N GLY A 51 -8.58 -20.33 -7.31
CA GLY A 51 -9.94 -19.89 -6.93
C GLY A 51 -10.01 -18.51 -6.26
N ILE A 52 -8.89 -17.85 -5.97
CA ILE A 52 -8.88 -16.46 -5.50
C ILE A 52 -9.01 -15.50 -6.68
N VAL A 53 -9.99 -14.61 -6.58
CA VAL A 53 -10.20 -13.54 -7.57
C VAL A 53 -9.13 -12.47 -7.40
N ALA A 54 -8.56 -12.02 -8.51
CA ALA A 54 -7.59 -10.93 -8.48
C ALA A 54 -8.22 -9.63 -7.95
N PRO A 55 -7.51 -8.87 -7.10
CA PRO A 55 -8.01 -7.62 -6.57
C PRO A 55 -8.24 -6.60 -7.70
N ALA A 56 -9.33 -5.84 -7.62
CA ALA A 56 -9.60 -4.79 -8.60
C ALA A 56 -8.63 -3.61 -8.41
N LEU A 57 -8.16 -3.03 -9.51
CA LEU A 57 -7.42 -1.77 -9.45
C LEU A 57 -8.36 -0.64 -9.03
N PRO A 58 -8.00 0.17 -8.02
CA PRO A 58 -8.80 1.32 -7.65
C PRO A 58 -8.86 2.35 -8.78
N PRO A 59 -9.93 3.16 -8.83
CA PRO A 59 -9.99 4.28 -9.76
C PRO A 59 -8.85 5.26 -9.48
N ARG A 60 -8.34 5.89 -10.54
CA ARG A 60 -7.36 6.97 -10.39
C ARG A 60 -8.00 8.12 -9.59
N PRO A 61 -7.34 8.67 -8.57
CA PRO A 61 -7.86 9.82 -7.85
C PRO A 61 -8.04 11.00 -8.81
N LEU A 62 -9.21 11.65 -8.76
CA LEU A 62 -9.57 12.79 -9.60
C LEU A 62 -8.97 14.11 -9.12
N ALA A 63 -8.45 14.16 -7.89
CA ALA A 63 -7.78 15.34 -7.37
C ALA A 63 -6.40 15.50 -8.03
N GLU A 64 -6.01 16.76 -8.34
CA GLU A 64 -4.62 17.07 -8.65
C GLU A 64 -3.75 16.53 -7.52
N VAL A 65 -2.86 15.59 -7.86
CA VAL A 65 -1.89 15.05 -6.91
C VAL A 65 -0.85 16.14 -6.70
N VAL A 66 -1.13 17.04 -5.76
CA VAL A 66 -0.13 17.96 -5.24
C VAL A 66 0.80 17.13 -4.36
N VAL A 67 1.97 16.80 -4.89
CA VAL A 67 3.05 16.19 -4.10
C VAL A 67 3.61 17.29 -3.22
N GLU A 68 3.08 17.43 -2.01
CA GLU A 68 3.69 18.28 -1.00
C GLU A 68 4.96 17.61 -0.50
N THR A 69 6.08 18.33 -0.57
CA THR A 69 7.34 17.89 0.04
C THR A 69 7.12 17.82 1.54
N LEU A 70 7.17 16.61 2.11
CA LEU A 70 7.10 16.39 3.55
C LEU A 70 8.43 16.82 4.22
N SER A 71 8.75 18.11 4.17
CA SER A 71 9.89 18.70 4.87
C SER A 71 9.49 19.02 6.30
N ALA A 72 9.17 17.99 7.08
CA ALA A 72 9.20 18.14 8.53
C ALA A 72 10.69 18.19 8.94
N PRO A 73 11.20 19.26 9.55
CA PRO A 73 12.38 19.08 10.38
C PRO A 73 12.01 18.01 11.40
N VAL A 74 12.82 16.98 11.52
CA VAL A 74 12.82 16.15 12.73
C VAL A 74 12.91 17.16 13.86
N ALA A 75 11.82 17.35 14.59
CA ALA A 75 11.90 17.97 15.89
C ALA A 75 12.80 17.03 16.68
N VAL A 76 14.07 17.39 16.75
CA VAL A 76 15.02 16.79 17.67
C VAL A 76 14.34 16.97 19.02
N VAL A 77 13.77 15.88 19.52
CA VAL A 77 13.27 15.80 20.88
C VAL A 77 14.45 16.23 21.76
N PRO A 78 14.35 17.31 22.54
CA PRO A 78 15.37 17.58 23.54
C PRO A 78 15.46 16.33 24.43
N PRO A 79 16.65 15.91 24.89
CA PRO A 79 16.87 14.64 25.58
C PRO A 79 16.26 14.56 26.99
N CYS A 80 15.18 15.29 27.28
CA CYS A 80 14.60 15.42 28.62
C CYS A 80 13.06 15.46 28.65
N LEU A 81 12.34 14.96 27.65
CA LEU A 81 10.89 14.76 27.76
C LEU A 81 10.56 13.29 27.57
N ASP A 82 10.80 12.56 28.66
CA ASP A 82 10.01 11.45 29.19
C ASP A 82 9.06 10.75 28.21
N PHE A 83 9.62 9.73 27.53
CA PHE A 83 8.87 8.50 27.29
C PHE A 83 8.47 7.90 28.65
N CYS A 84 7.37 8.38 29.23
CA CYS A 84 6.64 7.62 30.25
C CYS A 84 5.29 7.19 29.67
N PHE A 85 5.35 6.23 28.76
CA PHE A 85 4.27 5.27 28.54
C PHE A 85 4.75 3.89 29.01
N CYS A 86 5.07 3.82 30.31
CA CYS A 86 5.12 2.56 31.04
C CYS A 86 3.68 2.06 31.29
N PHE A 87 3.02 1.62 30.22
CA PHE A 87 1.94 0.63 30.35
C PHE A 87 2.52 -0.80 30.36
N LEU A 88 3.61 -0.99 31.10
CA LEU A 88 4.04 -2.29 31.61
C LEU A 88 4.07 -2.19 33.15
N GLN A 89 2.96 -2.57 33.77
CA GLN A 89 2.89 -3.71 34.69
C GLN A 89 3.68 -3.57 35.99
N VAL A 90 2.97 -3.56 37.13
CA VAL A 90 2.94 -4.68 38.10
C VAL A 90 2.09 -4.30 39.31
N SER A 91 1.26 -5.26 39.72
CA SER A 91 0.29 -5.25 40.82
C SER A 91 0.83 -4.84 42.20
N ARG A 92 0.05 -4.05 42.94
CA ARG A 92 -0.58 -4.46 44.22
C ARG A 92 -1.57 -3.42 44.72
#